data_AF-A0A7L1WVB6-F1
#
_entry.id   AF-A0A7L1WVB6-F1
#
_cell.length_a   1.000
_cell.length_b   1.000
_cell.length_c   1.000
_cell.angle_alpha   90.00
_cell.angle_beta   90.00
_cell.angle_gamma   90.00
#
_symmetry.space_group_name_H-M   'P 1'
#
loop_
_entity.id
_entity.type
_entity.pdbx_description
1 polymer ?
#
loop_
_entity_poly.entity_id
_entity_poly.type
_entity_poly.pdbx_seq_one_letter_code
_entity_poly.pdbx_strand_id
1 'polypeptide(L)'
;MSGPAEDEKLRVQQLRALRRRWLRDQELSPREPVLPPGRLGPVAAFWERFLQRGDPWRQQVHKIYQTGSFVVMRVLLPAWAITYLLKYHTQKSPHGVVVTNPRIFP
;
A
#
# COMPACT_ATOMS: atom_id res chain seq x y z
N MET A 1 -55.96 28.16 -1.45
CA MET A 1 -55.02 27.01 -1.44
C MET A 1 -54.96 26.52 0.00
N SER A 2 -55.71 25.46 0.33
CA SER A 2 -55.83 24.96 1.70
C SER A 2 -54.47 24.43 2.17
N GLY A 3 -54.01 24.90 3.31
CA GLY A 3 -52.80 24.39 3.95
C GLY A 3 -52.94 22.91 4.29
N PRO A 4 -51.82 22.22 4.59
CA PRO A 4 -51.82 20.79 4.88
C PRO A 4 -52.76 20.46 6.06
N ALA A 5 -53.48 19.35 5.94
CA ALA A 5 -54.38 18.87 6.99
C ALA A 5 -53.60 18.62 8.30
N GLU A 6 -54.24 18.81 9.45
CA GLU A 6 -53.58 18.67 10.77
C GLU A 6 -52.93 17.29 10.95
N ASP A 7 -53.53 16.22 10.40
CA ASP A 7 -52.98 14.86 10.43
C ASP A 7 -51.66 14.74 9.65
N GLU A 8 -51.54 15.47 8.55
CA GLU A 8 -50.35 15.48 7.71
C GLU A 8 -49.21 16.23 8.40
N LYS A 9 -49.53 17.32 9.11
CA LYS A 9 -48.58 18.03 9.97
C LYS A 9 -48.09 17.13 11.10
N LEU A 10 -48.99 16.41 11.77
CA LEU A 10 -48.67 15.48 12.86
C LEU A 10 -47.75 14.36 12.36
N ARG A 11 -48.06 13.76 11.20
CA ARG A 11 -47.24 12.73 10.56
C ARG A 11 -45.84 13.24 10.22
N VAL A 12 -45.72 14.43 9.67
CA VAL A 12 -44.41 15.03 9.32
C VAL A 12 -43.58 15.32 10.57
N GLN A 13 -44.21 15.75 11.66
CA GLN A 13 -43.52 15.95 12.95
C GLN A 13 -43.00 14.63 13.52
N GLN A 14 -43.80 13.56 13.47
CA GLN A 14 -43.39 12.22 13.90
C GLN A 14 -42.21 11.70 13.08
N LEU A 15 -42.27 11.82 11.75
CA LEU A 15 -41.17 11.43 10.86
C LEU A 15 -39.89 12.23 11.12
N ARG A 16 -40.00 13.54 11.39
CA ARG A 16 -38.84 14.37 11.77
C ARG A 16 -38.23 13.94 13.11
N ALA A 17 -39.04 13.52 14.08
CA ALA A 17 -38.52 13.05 15.36
C ALA A 17 -37.74 11.74 15.18
N LEU A 18 -38.30 10.78 14.43
CA LEU A 18 -37.64 9.52 14.10
C LEU A 18 -36.35 9.75 13.29
N ARG A 19 -36.39 10.63 12.29
CA ARG A 19 -35.22 10.96 11.47
C ARG A 19 -34.09 11.56 12.29
N ARG A 20 -34.40 12.47 13.23
CA ARG A 20 -33.37 13.06 14.13
C ARG A 20 -32.76 12.03 15.08
N ARG A 21 -33.53 11.03 15.51
CA ARG A 21 -33.00 9.93 16.33
C ARG A 21 -32.10 9.03 15.50
N TRP A 22 -32.56 8.61 14.31
CA TRP A 22 -31.76 7.81 13.38
C TRP A 22 -30.44 8.49 13.01
N LEU A 23 -30.45 9.80 12.75
CA LEU A 23 -29.23 10.54 12.42
C LEU A 23 -28.23 10.56 13.58
N ARG A 24 -28.69 10.64 14.83
CA ARG A 24 -27.83 10.52 16.00
C ARG A 24 -27.29 9.11 16.18
N ASP A 25 -28.07 8.09 15.88
CA ASP A 25 -27.63 6.69 15.94
C ASP A 25 -26.59 6.35 14.86
N GLN A 26 -26.45 7.18 13.81
CA GLN A 26 -25.40 7.05 12.79
C GLN A 26 -24.09 7.76 13.18
N GLU A 27 -24.07 8.55 14.26
CA GLU A 27 -22.83 9.12 14.77
C GLU A 27 -22.01 8.00 15.40
N LEU A 28 -21.03 7.50 14.66
CA LEU A 28 -20.11 6.47 15.14
C LEU A 28 -19.31 7.00 16.33
N SER A 29 -19.27 6.21 17.41
CA SER A 29 -18.36 6.49 18.50
C SER A 29 -16.91 6.33 18.03
N PRO A 30 -15.93 7.06 18.60
CA PRO A 30 -14.52 6.91 18.27
C PRO A 30 -13.95 5.51 18.49
N ARG A 31 -14.69 4.61 19.18
CA ARG A 31 -14.29 3.24 19.42
C ARG A 31 -14.73 2.36 18.25
N GLU A 32 -13.93 2.39 17.20
CA GLU A 32 -14.06 1.42 16.12
C GLU A 32 -13.50 0.05 16.56
N PRO A 33 -14.12 -1.06 16.13
CA PRO A 33 -13.52 -2.38 16.31
C PRO A 33 -12.28 -2.48 15.41
N VAL A 34 -11.11 -2.23 16.00
CA VAL A 34 -9.84 -2.38 15.31
C VAL A 34 -9.47 -3.85 15.27
N LEU A 35 -9.09 -4.36 14.11
CA LEU A 35 -8.48 -5.68 14.01
C LEU A 35 -7.22 -5.71 14.89
N PRO A 36 -6.95 -6.83 15.58
CA PRO A 36 -5.72 -6.94 16.37
C PRO A 36 -4.51 -6.65 15.46
N PRO A 37 -3.48 -5.95 15.97
CA PRO A 37 -2.30 -5.68 15.17
C PRO A 37 -1.70 -7.00 14.68
N GLY A 38 -1.40 -7.06 13.38
CA GLY A 38 -0.79 -8.25 12.77
C GLY A 38 0.53 -8.59 13.45
N ARG A 39 0.82 -9.89 13.63
CA ARG A 39 2.10 -10.32 14.20
C ARG A 39 3.24 -9.93 13.27
N LEU A 40 4.02 -8.94 13.67
CA LEU A 40 5.24 -8.55 12.96
C LEU A 40 6.31 -9.63 13.11
N GLY A 41 7.03 -9.93 12.03
CA GLY A 41 8.21 -10.78 12.09
C GLY A 41 9.32 -10.15 12.94
N PRO A 42 10.35 -10.92 13.35
CA PRO A 42 11.39 -10.45 14.27
C PRO A 42 12.15 -9.22 13.74
N VAL A 43 12.43 -9.17 12.44
CA VAL A 43 13.11 -8.03 11.80
C VAL A 43 12.19 -6.80 11.75
N ALA A 44 10.91 -6.99 11.44
CA ALA A 44 9.94 -5.89 11.40
C ALA A 44 9.69 -5.31 12.80
N ALA A 45 9.57 -6.18 13.81
CA ALA A 45 9.43 -5.77 15.21
C ALA A 45 10.68 -5.04 15.73
N PHE A 46 11.88 -5.45 15.30
CA PHE A 46 13.11 -4.72 15.59
C PHE A 46 13.07 -3.30 15.03
N TRP A 47 12.73 -3.15 13.74
CA TRP A 47 12.67 -1.83 13.11
C TRP A 47 11.61 -0.93 13.73
N GLU A 48 10.44 -1.47 14.06
CA GLU A 48 9.39 -0.71 14.75
C GLU A 48 9.90 -0.16 16.10
N ARG A 49 10.50 -1.02 16.94
CA ARG A 49 11.10 -0.60 18.22
C ARG A 49 12.25 0.38 18.06
N PHE A 50 13.08 0.19 17.03
CA PHE A 50 14.20 1.08 16.75
C PHE A 50 13.71 2.49 16.38
N LEU A 51 12.61 2.59 15.62
CA LEU A 51 12.05 3.85 15.11
C LEU A 51 11.10 4.56 16.09
N GLN A 52 10.61 3.88 17.14
CA GLN A 52 9.68 4.46 18.14
C GLN A 52 10.15 5.77 18.76
N ARG A 53 11.48 5.97 18.93
CA ARG A 53 12.04 7.21 19.49
C ARG A 53 11.97 8.42 18.53
N GLY A 54 11.71 8.22 17.24
CA GLY A 54 11.50 9.30 16.28
C GLY A 54 12.74 10.11 15.89
N ASP A 55 13.94 9.72 16.30
CA ASP A 55 15.17 10.45 15.96
C ASP A 55 15.39 10.52 14.43
N PRO A 56 15.70 11.70 13.84
CA PRO A 56 15.90 11.86 12.40
C PRO A 56 16.97 10.94 11.80
N TRP A 57 18.05 10.69 12.55
CA TRP A 57 19.14 9.82 12.10
C TRP A 57 18.68 8.37 11.94
N ARG A 58 17.79 7.88 12.81
CA ARG A 58 17.26 6.51 12.76
C ARG A 58 16.38 6.31 11.53
N GLN A 59 15.57 7.32 11.22
CA GLN A 59 14.74 7.34 10.02
C GLN A 59 15.59 7.31 8.75
N GLN A 60 16.70 8.07 8.72
CA GLN A 60 17.63 8.05 7.60
C GLN A 60 18.29 6.68 7.41
N VAL A 61 18.77 6.05 8.48
CA VAL A 61 19.35 4.70 8.42
C VAL A 61 18.32 3.68 7.91
N HIS A 62 17.10 3.73 8.43
CA HIS A 62 16.04 2.84 7.99
C HIS A 62 15.69 3.04 6.51
N LYS A 63 15.65 4.29 6.02
CA LYS A 63 15.44 4.59 4.60
C LYS A 63 16.54 4.01 3.71
N ILE A 64 17.80 4.11 4.13
CA ILE A 64 18.93 3.51 3.41
C ILE A 64 18.78 1.99 3.38
N TYR A 65 18.46 1.36 4.50
CA TYR A 65 18.21 -0.09 4.58
C TYR A 65 17.09 -0.54 3.64
N GLN A 66 15.94 0.16 3.65
CA GLN A 66 14.82 -0.15 2.77
C GLN A 66 15.18 0.00 1.29
N THR A 67 15.88 1.08 0.94
CA THR A 67 16.32 1.34 -0.43
C THR A 67 17.31 0.26 -0.88
N GLY A 68 18.27 -0.10 -0.05
CA GLY A 68 19.24 -1.16 -0.33
C GLY A 68 18.56 -2.52 -0.54
N SER A 69 17.64 -2.89 0.35
CA SER A 69 16.83 -4.11 0.22
C SER A 69 16.03 -4.14 -1.09
N PHE A 70 15.41 -3.01 -1.46
CA PHE A 70 14.70 -2.89 -2.73
C PHE A 70 15.62 -3.10 -3.92
N VAL A 71 16.79 -2.45 -3.96
CA VAL A 71 17.75 -2.61 -5.06
C VAL A 71 18.21 -4.06 -5.19
N VAL A 72 18.54 -4.72 -4.08
CA VAL A 72 18.96 -6.13 -4.11
C VAL A 72 17.83 -7.02 -4.64
N MET A 73 16.62 -6.90 -4.08
CA MET A 73 15.52 -7.82 -4.37
C MET A 73 14.87 -7.56 -5.73
N ARG A 74 14.76 -6.31 -6.17
CA ARG A 74 14.02 -5.92 -7.37
C ARG A 74 14.91 -5.63 -8.58
N VAL A 75 16.20 -5.37 -8.38
CA VAL A 75 17.12 -5.05 -9.47
C VAL A 75 18.21 -6.10 -9.60
N LEU A 76 18.99 -6.33 -8.54
CA LEU A 76 20.18 -7.16 -8.62
C LEU A 76 19.83 -8.64 -8.86
N LEU A 77 18.92 -9.22 -8.07
CA LEU A 77 18.54 -10.62 -8.21
C LEU A 77 17.88 -10.91 -9.58
N PRO A 78 16.90 -10.12 -10.07
CA PRO A 78 16.34 -10.34 -11.41
C PRO A 78 17.36 -10.13 -12.53
N ALA A 79 18.20 -9.08 -12.44
CA ALA A 79 19.25 -8.86 -13.42
C ALA A 79 20.20 -10.06 -13.48
N TRP A 80 20.62 -10.58 -12.33
CA TRP A 80 21.48 -11.75 -12.27
C TRP A 80 20.79 -12.99 -12.88
N ALA A 81 19.52 -13.23 -12.57
CA ALA A 81 18.74 -14.32 -13.17
C ALA A 81 18.65 -14.18 -14.71
N ILE A 82 18.42 -12.98 -15.24
CA ILE A 82 18.39 -12.71 -16.68
C ILE A 82 19.75 -13.00 -17.30
N THR A 83 20.84 -12.50 -16.71
CA THR A 83 22.20 -12.76 -17.23
C THR A 83 22.53 -14.26 -17.24
N TYR A 84 22.07 -15.00 -16.23
CA TYR A 84 22.23 -16.45 -16.18
C TYR A 84 21.47 -17.14 -17.31
N LEU A 85 20.20 -16.78 -17.53
CA LEU A 85 19.39 -17.31 -18.63
C LEU A 85 20.00 -16.99 -20.00
N LEU A 86 20.50 -15.76 -20.18
CA LEU A 86 21.16 -15.36 -21.42
C LEU A 86 22.40 -16.22 -21.68
N LYS A 87 23.24 -16.39 -20.65
CA LYS A 87 24.50 -17.15 -20.76
C LYS A 87 24.28 -18.63 -21.05
N TYR A 88 23.31 -19.27 -20.39
CA TYR A 88 23.18 -20.72 -20.43
C TYR A 88 22.06 -21.23 -21.32
N HIS A 89 21.11 -20.40 -21.74
CA HIS A 89 19.98 -20.84 -22.57
C HIS A 89 19.99 -20.16 -23.93
N THR A 90 19.99 -18.82 -23.99
CA THR A 90 19.88 -18.13 -25.29
C THR A 90 21.17 -18.14 -26.11
N GLN A 91 22.35 -18.08 -25.49
CA GLN A 91 23.61 -18.17 -26.25
C GLN A 91 23.92 -19.58 -26.75
N LYS A 92 23.35 -20.62 -26.13
CA LYS A 92 23.56 -22.01 -26.56
C LYS A 92 22.66 -22.41 -27.73
N SER A 93 21.54 -21.71 -27.94
CA SER A 93 20.66 -21.97 -29.06
C SER A 93 21.16 -21.28 -30.34
N PRO A 94 21.07 -21.93 -31.51
CA PRO A 94 21.42 -21.30 -32.78
C PRO A 94 20.52 -20.08 -33.02
N HIS A 95 21.12 -18.95 -33.40
CA HIS A 95 20.46 -17.65 -33.58
C HIS A 95 19.76 -17.09 -32.32
N GLY A 96 20.06 -17.61 -31.11
CA GLY A 96 19.41 -17.14 -29.89
C GLY A 96 19.82 -15.74 -29.44
N VAL A 97 20.99 -15.25 -29.87
CA VAL A 97 21.39 -13.84 -29.75
C VAL A 97 22.07 -13.43 -31.05
N VAL A 98 21.44 -12.54 -31.82
CA VAL A 98 22.00 -11.98 -33.05
C VAL A 98 22.37 -10.51 -32.78
N VAL A 99 23.63 -10.17 -33.02
CA VAL A 99 24.16 -8.82 -32.81
C VAL A 99 24.73 -8.31 -34.13
N THR A 100 24.52 -7.03 -34.43
CA THR A 100 25.15 -6.38 -35.59
C THR A 100 26.65 -6.24 -35.37
N ASN A 101 27.44 -6.42 -36.42
CA ASN A 101 28.90 -6.23 -36.34
C ASN A 101 29.26 -4.81 -35.85
N PRO A 102 30.33 -4.67 -35.04
CA PRO A 102 30.76 -3.36 -34.56
C PRO A 102 31.22 -2.47 -35.71
N ARG A 103 31.05 -1.15 -35.56
CA ARG A 103 31.51 -0.17 -36.55
C ARG A 103 33.03 -0.11 -36.56
N ILE A 104 33.62 -0.22 -37.74
CA ILE A 104 35.03 0.00 -37.98
C ILE A 104 35.21 1.47 -38.37
N PHE A 105 36.08 2.18 -37.67
CA PHE A 105 36.40 3.58 -37.95
C PHE A 105 37.69 3.67 -38.79
N PRO A 106 37.79 4.67 -39.68
CA PRO A 106 38.94 4.86 -40.56
C PRO A 106 40.22 5.22 -39.80
#